data_AF-A0A418YA65-F1
#
_entry.id   AF-A0A418YA65-F1
#
_cell.length_a   1.000
_cell.length_b   1.000
_cell.length_c   1.000
_cell.angle_alpha   90.00
_cell.angle_beta   90.00
_cell.angle_gamma   90.00
#
_symmetry.space_group_name_H-M   'P 1'
#
loop_
_entity.id
_entity.type
_entity.pdbx_description
1 polymer ?
#
loop_
_entity_poly.entity_id
_entity_poly.type
_entity_poly.pdbx_seq_one_letter_code
_entity_poly.pdbx_strand_id
1 'polypeptide(L)' 'MFNINRTPEINEAREKYDCACQHHKEMARLHRAGAVSSEDLKEAIDDMRQAENELDAVKRA' A
#
# COMPACT_ATOMS: atom_id res chain seq x y z
N MET A 1 10.47 29.02 -2.76
CA MET A 1 9.92 28.40 -1.54
C MET A 1 9.72 26.93 -1.83
N PHE A 2 10.53 26.05 -1.26
CA PHE A 2 10.33 24.60 -1.41
C PHE A 2 9.02 24.22 -0.72
N ASN A 3 8.20 23.39 -1.36
CA ASN A 3 6.93 22.93 -0.81
C ASN A 3 7.18 21.99 0.37
N ILE A 4 7.44 22.57 1.54
CA ILE A 4 7.69 21.83 2.80
C ILE A 4 6.47 20.99 3.19
N ASN A 5 5.26 21.34 2.69
CA ASN A 5 4.03 20.59 2.89
C ASN A 5 3.86 19.38 1.94
N ARG A 6 4.55 19.32 0.79
CA ARG A 6 4.50 18.12 -0.09
C ARG A 6 5.27 16.95 0.50
N THR A 7 6.38 17.23 1.18
CA THR A 7 7.21 16.21 1.83
C THR A 7 6.49 15.35 2.87
N PRO A 8 5.71 15.89 3.83
CA PRO A 8 4.97 15.08 4.79
C PRO A 8 3.85 14.26 4.14
N GLU A 9 3.09 14.82 3.18
CA GLU A 9 2.03 14.08 2.48
C GLU A 9 2.61 12.93 1.64
N ILE A 10 3.72 13.16 0.93
CA ILE A 10 4.44 12.11 0.19
C ILE A 10 4.99 11.04 1.14
N ASN A 11 5.51 11.44 2.31
CA ASN A 11 6.04 10.50 3.30
C ASN A 11 4.93 9.66 3.95
N GLU A 12 3.78 10.26 4.26
CA GLU A 12 2.61 9.54 4.79
C GLU A 12 2.05 8.56 3.75
N ALA A 13 1.91 8.99 2.49
CA ALA A 13 1.48 8.11 1.41
C ALA A 13 2.48 6.98 1.14
N ARG A 14 3.79 7.23 1.29
CA ARG A 14 4.83 6.20 1.21
C ARG A 14 4.70 5.19 2.34
N GLU A 15 4.52 5.65 3.57
CA GLU A 15 4.37 4.77 4.73
C GLU A 15 3.14 3.87 4.59
N LYS A 16 2.00 4.44 4.14
CA LYS A 16 0.79 3.67 3.82
C LYS A 16 1.04 2.61 2.76
N TYR A 17 1.74 2.96 1.67
CA TYR A 17 2.10 2.01 0.63
C TYR A 17 3.03 0.90 1.13
N ASP A 18 4.06 1.23 1.91
CA ASP A 18 4.97 0.24 2.51
C ASP A 18 4.21 -0.72 3.45
N CYS A 19 3.31 -0.20 4.28
CA CYS A 19 2.43 -1.00 5.14
C CYS A 19 1.53 -1.94 4.32
N ALA A 20 0.89 -1.44 3.25
CA ALA A 20 0.07 -2.27 2.37
C ALA A 20 0.89 -3.36 1.66
N CYS A 21 2.13 -3.06 1.28
CA CYS A 21 3.06 -4.02 0.69
C CYS A 21 3.49 -5.10 1.69
N GLN A 22 3.69 -4.74 2.97
CA GLN A 22 3.95 -5.72 4.04
C GLN A 22 2.72 -6.60 4.30
N HIS A 23 1.53 -6.01 4.36
CA HIS A 23 0.28 -6.74 4.52
C HIS A 23 0.05 -7.74 3.39
N HIS A 24 0.26 -7.32 2.13
CA HIS A 24 0.19 -8.23 0.98
C HIS A 24 1.20 -9.39 1.07
N LYS A 25 2.44 -9.13 1.50
CA LYS A 25 3.45 -10.19 1.70
C LYS A 25 3.01 -11.19 2.76
N GLU A 26 2.38 -10.73 3.83
CA GLU A 26 1.85 -11.59 4.89
C GLU A 26 0.69 -12.44 4.37
N MET A 27 -0.30 -11.82 3.71
CA MET A 27 -1.44 -12.53 3.14
C MET A 27 -1.02 -13.52 2.06
N ALA A 28 -0.03 -13.20 1.23
CA ALA A 28 0.52 -14.12 0.25
C ALA A 28 1.22 -15.34 0.91
N ARG A 29 1.89 -15.14 2.05
CA ARG A 29 2.48 -16.24 2.82
C ARG A 29 1.42 -17.12 3.46
N LEU A 30 0.40 -16.51 4.08
CA LEU A 30 -0.72 -17.22 4.69
C LEU A 30 -1.53 -17.99 3.64
N HIS A 31 -1.75 -17.41 2.46
CA HIS A 31 -2.48 -18.05 1.37
C HIS A 31 -1.75 -19.30 0.87
N ARG A 32 -0.42 -19.23 0.70
CA ARG A 32 0.41 -20.40 0.38
C ARG A 32 0.36 -21.49 1.45
N ALA A 33 0.20 -21.10 2.71
CA ALA A 33 0.02 -22.04 3.82
C ALA A 33 -1.42 -22.59 3.91
N GLY A 34 -2.35 -22.12 3.07
CA GLY A 34 -3.77 -22.47 3.13
C GLY A 34 -4.51 -21.84 4.31
N ALA A 35 -3.93 -20.83 4.96
CA ALA A 35 -4.47 -20.20 6.16
C ALA A 35 -5.42 -19.03 5.88
N VAL A 36 -5.39 -18.46 4.67
CA VAL A 36 -6.33 -17.42 4.21
C VAL A 36 -6.83 -17.74 2.80
N SER A 37 -8.00 -17.23 2.46
CA SER A 37 -8.65 -17.50 1.18
C SER A 37 -8.04 -16.69 0.04
N SER A 38 -8.34 -17.08 -1.19
CA SER A 38 -7.99 -16.27 -2.37
C SER A 38 -8.69 -14.91 -2.39
N GLU A 39 -9.84 -14.78 -1.69
CA GLU A 39 -10.56 -13.52 -1.55
C GLU A 39 -9.80 -12.57 -0.62
N ASP A 40 -9.30 -13.06 0.52
CA ASP A 40 -8.46 -12.27 1.46
C ASP A 40 -7.16 -11.80 0.78
N LEU A 41 -6.52 -12.68 0.00
CA LEU A 41 -5.33 -12.31 -0.77
C LEU A 41 -5.66 -11.24 -1.84
N LYS A 42 -6.85 -11.33 -2.45
CA LYS A 42 -7.29 -10.35 -3.44
C LYS A 42 -7.55 -8.99 -2.80
N GLU A 43 -8.21 -8.96 -1.65
CA GLU A 43 -8.45 -7.73 -0.88
C GLU A 43 -7.13 -7.03 -0.54
N ALA A 44 -6.13 -7.76 -0.05
CA ALA A 44 -4.81 -7.21 0.24
C ALA A 44 -4.07 -6.67 -1.01
N ILE A 45 -4.34 -7.22 -2.20
CA ILE A 45 -3.81 -6.69 -3.48
C ILE A 45 -4.52 -5.41 -3.88
N ASP A 46 -5.85 -5.35 -3.72
CA ASP A 46 -6.65 -4.16 -4.02
C ASP A 46 -6.25 -3.00 -3.09
N ASP A 47 -6.07 -3.25 -1.78
CA ASP A 47 -5.56 -2.27 -0.81
C ASP A 47 -4.17 -1.73 -1.20
N MET A 48 -3.26 -2.61 -1.60
CA MET A 48 -1.93 -2.22 -2.06
C MET A 48 -2.00 -1.34 -3.31
N ARG A 49 -2.88 -1.67 -4.27
CA ARG A 49 -3.08 -0.85 -5.48
C ARG A 49 -3.70 0.50 -5.17
N GLN A 50 -4.62 0.55 -4.21
CA GLN A 50 -5.20 1.82 -3.78
C GLN A 50 -4.13 2.73 -3.17
N ALA A 51 -3.31 2.20 -2.26
CA ALA A 51 -2.21 2.95 -1.66
C ALA A 51 -1.17 3.40 -2.69
N GLU A 52 -0.92 2.60 -3.74
CA GLU A 52 -0.05 2.99 -4.86
C GLU A 52 -0.60 4.18 -5.64
N ASN A 53 -1.90 4.15 -5.95
CA ASN A 53 -2.58 5.24 -6.66
C ASN A 53 -2.60 6.53 -5.83
N GLU A 54 -2.83 6.44 -4.52
CA GLU A 54 -2.75 7.58 -3.61
C GLU A 54 -1.34 8.18 -3.60
N LEU A 55 -0.31 7.33 -3.55
CA LEU A 55 1.08 7.77 -3.60
C LEU A 55 1.45 8.42 -4.95
N ASP A 56 0.99 7.87 -6.07
CA ASP A 56 1.21 8.47 -7.40
C ASP A 56 0.46 9.81 -7.54
N ALA A 57 -0.77 9.90 -7.04
CA ALA A 57 -1.55 11.14 -7.03
C ALA A 57 -0.84 12.25 -6.24
N VAL A 58 -0.35 11.94 -5.03
CA VAL A 58 0.38 12.90 -4.18
C VAL A 58 1.73 13.28 -4.81
N LYS A 59 2.40 12.37 -5.54
CA LYS A 59 3.64 12.69 -6.28
C LYS A 59 3.40 13.60 -7.49
N ARG A 60 2.24 13.48 -8.15
CA ARG A 60 1.88 14.25 -9.35
C ARG A 60 1.23 15.60 -9.05
N ALA A 61 0.61 15.76 -7.89
CA ALA A 61 0.00 17.00 -7.40
C ALA A 61 1.03 18.10 -7.08
#